data_AF-A0A8T3RLZ2-F1
#
_entry.id   AF-A0A8T3RLZ2-F1
#
_cell.length_a   1.000
_cell.length_b   1.000
_cell.length_c   1.000
_cell.angle_alpha   90.00
_cell.angle_beta   90.00
_cell.angle_gamma   90.00
#
_symmetry.space_group_name_H-M   'P 1'
#
loop_
_entity.id
_entity.type
_entity.pdbx_description
1 polymer ?
#
loop_
_entity_poly.entity_id
_entity_poly.type
_entity_poly.pdbx_seq_one_letter_code
_entity_poly.pdbx_strand_id
1 'polypeptide(L)'
;MNRDLLPNGDTAIPAADPDLPPPPARPVPGECCEGGCDLCVWVYYERAYERWNQQCEEIKARKTALNLSNTSVSSDGLRELS
;
A
#
# COMPACT_ATOMS: atom_id res chain seq x y z
N MET A 1 16.43 -1.02 39.20
CA MET A 1 16.71 -0.79 37.77
C MET A 1 15.66 -1.55 36.97
N ASN A 2 14.47 -0.98 36.84
CA ASN A 2 13.38 -1.60 36.07
C ASN A 2 13.26 -0.82 34.76
N ARG A 3 13.71 -1.44 33.66
CA ARG A 3 13.47 -0.97 32.29
C ARG A 3 12.20 -1.66 31.78
N ASP A 4 11.08 -1.23 32.34
CA ASP A 4 9.78 -1.54 31.79
C ASP A 4 9.54 -0.72 30.50
N LEU A 5 8.97 -1.43 29.51
CA LEU A 5 8.12 -0.93 28.43
C LEU A 5 8.74 -0.14 27.27
N LEU A 6 8.93 -0.84 26.15
CA LEU A 6 8.50 -0.36 24.83
C LEU A 6 7.88 -1.53 24.04
N PRO A 7 6.54 -1.69 24.05
CA PRO A 7 5.86 -2.47 23.02
C PRO A 7 5.59 -1.52 21.84
N ASN A 8 6.31 -1.64 20.73
CA ASN A 8 5.95 -0.91 19.51
C ASN A 8 6.21 -1.74 18.25
N GLY A 9 5.12 -2.09 17.56
CA GLY A 9 5.05 -1.73 16.14
C GLY A 9 4.44 -2.70 15.14
N ASP A 10 4.04 -3.92 15.48
CA ASP A 10 3.71 -4.92 14.44
C ASP A 10 2.34 -5.60 14.56
N THR A 11 1.37 -5.04 15.30
CA THR A 11 -0.01 -5.55 15.15
C THR A 11 -0.66 -4.91 13.93
N ALA A 12 -0.43 -5.52 12.76
CA ALA A 12 -1.19 -5.24 11.54
C ALA A 12 -2.66 -5.58 11.78
N ILE A 13 -3.46 -4.58 12.14
CA ILE A 13 -4.92 -4.67 12.18
C ILE A 13 -5.38 -4.90 10.73
N PRO A 14 -6.13 -5.98 10.40
CA PRO A 14 -6.64 -6.18 9.05
C PRO A 14 -7.77 -5.17 8.80
N ALA A 15 -7.39 -4.00 8.30
CA ALA A 15 -8.35 -2.97 7.91
C ALA A 15 -9.19 -3.44 6.71
N ALA A 16 -10.46 -3.05 6.74
CA ALA A 16 -11.41 -3.14 5.64
C ALA A 16 -10.78 -2.77 4.29
N ASP A 17 -11.34 -3.31 3.19
CA ASP A 17 -10.83 -3.23 1.80
C ASP A 17 -9.80 -2.09 1.62
N PRO A 18 -8.49 -2.40 1.70
CA PRO A 18 -7.53 -1.36 1.98
C PRO A 18 -7.48 -0.39 0.81
N ASP A 19 -7.64 0.89 1.13
CA ASP A 19 -7.22 1.94 0.20
C ASP A 19 -5.73 1.77 -0.13
N LEU A 20 -5.28 2.35 -1.24
CA LEU A 20 -3.86 2.22 -1.58
C LEU A 20 -3.03 2.89 -0.47
N PRO A 21 -1.96 2.24 0.03
CA PRO A 21 -1.11 2.85 1.03
C PRO A 21 -0.47 4.13 0.48
N PRO A 22 -0.17 5.12 1.33
CA PRO A 22 0.56 6.31 0.90
C PRO A 22 1.96 5.92 0.41
N PRO A 23 2.49 6.59 -0.63
CA PRO A 23 3.83 6.32 -1.15
C PRO A 23 4.91 6.68 -0.11
N PRO A 24 6.08 6.03 -0.15
CA PRO A 24 7.19 6.40 0.71
C PRO A 24 7.65 7.84 0.42
N ALA A 25 8.06 8.54 1.47
CA ALA A 25 8.61 9.89 1.34
C ALA A 25 9.93 9.84 0.56
N ARG A 26 10.05 10.72 -0.44
CA ARG A 26 11.31 10.86 -1.17
C ARG A 26 12.38 11.50 -0.28
N PRO A 27 13.63 11.00 -0.31
CA PRO A 27 14.75 11.65 0.34
C PRO A 27 14.94 13.08 -0.17
N VAL A 28 15.32 14.00 0.72
CA VAL A 28 15.63 15.37 0.33
C VAL A 28 17.12 15.53 -0.05
N PRO A 29 17.48 16.55 -0.85
CA PRO A 29 18.89 16.88 -1.09
C PRO A 29 19.62 17.12 0.23
N GLY A 30 20.77 16.47 0.42
CA GLY A 30 21.56 16.54 1.66
C GLY A 30 21.33 15.41 2.67
N GLU A 31 20.32 14.55 2.50
CA GLU A 31 20.23 13.29 3.26
C GLU A 31 21.15 12.20 2.69
N CYS A 32 21.48 12.30 1.40
CA CYS A 32 22.49 11.44 0.80
C CYS A 32 23.87 11.95 1.22
N CYS A 33 24.74 11.03 1.64
CA CYS A 33 26.14 11.33 1.95
C CYS A 33 26.94 11.84 0.74
N GLU A 34 26.40 11.65 -0.49
CA GLU A 34 27.00 11.96 -1.80
C GLU A 34 28.39 11.33 -2.06
N GLY A 35 28.95 10.59 -1.10
CA GLY A 35 30.27 9.98 -1.14
C GLY A 35 30.28 8.48 -1.49
N GLY A 36 29.18 7.94 -2.03
CA GLY A 36 29.11 6.53 -2.45
C GLY A 36 29.02 5.51 -1.30
N CYS A 37 28.42 5.89 -0.17
CA CYS A 37 28.21 4.98 0.96
C CYS A 37 27.30 3.78 0.58
N ASP A 38 27.64 2.57 1.05
CA ASP A 38 26.88 1.33 0.76
C ASP A 38 25.42 1.36 1.25
N LEU A 39 25.14 2.16 2.28
CA LEU A 39 23.83 2.35 2.89
C LEU A 39 23.22 3.70 2.50
N CYS A 40 23.17 3.96 1.20
CA CYS A 40 22.61 5.19 0.66
C CYS A 40 21.10 5.29 0.93
N VAL A 41 20.63 6.48 1.32
CA VAL A 41 19.21 6.78 1.55
C VAL A 41 18.35 6.47 0.32
N TRP A 42 18.91 6.65 -0.88
CA TRP A 42 18.24 6.31 -2.14
C TRP A 42 18.00 4.80 -2.27
N VAL A 43 18.96 3.96 -1.86
CA VAL A 43 18.81 2.50 -1.88
C VAL A 43 17.68 2.06 -0.95
N TYR A 44 17.58 2.65 0.24
CA TYR A 44 16.47 2.37 1.15
C TYR A 44 15.12 2.84 0.59
N TYR A 45 15.08 4.03 0.02
CA TYR A 45 13.89 4.57 -0.63
C TYR A 45 13.43 3.68 -1.79
N GLU A 46 14.33 3.26 -2.68
CA GLU A 46 14.00 2.40 -3.82
C GLU A 46 13.42 1.06 -3.37
N ARG A 47 14.02 0.43 -2.35
CA ARG A 47 13.50 -0.82 -1.77
C ARG A 47 12.12 -0.62 -1.13
N ALA A 48 11.91 0.49 -0.44
CA ALA A 48 10.61 0.82 0.15
C ALA A 48 9.55 1.07 -0.95
N TYR A 49 9.94 1.77 -2.01
CA TYR A 49 9.10 2.07 -3.15
C TYR A 49 8.71 0.81 -3.93
N GLU A 50 9.63 -0.13 -4.12
CA GLU A 50 9.35 -1.42 -4.77
C GLU A 50 8.30 -2.21 -3.99
N ARG A 51 8.44 -2.32 -2.66
CA ARG A 51 7.45 -2.98 -1.79
C ARG A 51 6.10 -2.29 -1.81
N TRP A 52 6.09 -0.95 -1.79
CA TRP A 52 4.87 -0.17 -1.90
C TRP A 52 4.16 -0.43 -3.24
N ASN A 53 4.91 -0.46 -4.34
CA ASN A 53 4.35 -0.71 -5.66
C ASN A 53 3.73 -2.11 -5.76
N GLN A 54 4.40 -3.14 -5.23
CA GLN A 54 3.85 -4.51 -5.18
C GLN A 54 2.51 -4.55 -4.42
N GLN A 55 2.46 -3.95 -3.22
CA GLN A 55 1.23 -3.88 -2.42
C GLN A 55 0.10 -3.15 -3.17
N CYS A 56 0.42 -2.07 -3.86
CA CYS A 56 -0.55 -1.33 -4.67
C CYS A 56 -1.15 -2.18 -5.79
N GLU A 57 -0.32 -2.94 -6.51
CA GLU A 57 -0.78 -3.83 -7.58
C GLU A 57 -1.68 -4.95 -7.05
N GLU A 58 -1.32 -5.56 -5.90
CA GLU A 58 -2.15 -6.57 -5.25
C GLU A 58 -3.52 -6.03 -4.83
N ILE A 59 -3.57 -4.81 -4.29
CA ILE A 59 -4.82 -4.13 -3.92
C ILE A 59 -5.67 -3.83 -5.15
N LYS A 60 -5.08 -3.27 -6.22
CA LYS A 60 -5.80 -2.98 -7.47
C LYS A 60 -6.36 -4.24 -8.12
N ALA A 61 -5.59 -5.33 -8.14
CA ALA A 61 -6.03 -6.60 -8.71
C ALA A 61 -7.23 -7.17 -7.94
N ARG A 62 -7.18 -7.15 -6.60
CA ARG A 62 -8.31 -7.56 -5.75
C ARG A 62 -9.54 -6.68 -5.96
N LYS A 63 -9.38 -5.35 -5.95
CA LYS A 63 -10.48 -4.40 -6.21
C LYS A 63 -11.13 -4.62 -7.57
N THR A 64 -10.31 -4.86 -8.60
CA THR A 64 -10.80 -5.15 -9.95
C THR A 64 -11.63 -6.43 -9.95
N ALA A 65 -11.12 -7.52 -9.36
CA ALA A 65 -11.85 -8.79 -9.26
C ALA A 65 -13.19 -8.65 -8.50
N LEU A 66 -13.20 -7.91 -7.39
CA LEU A 66 -14.41 -7.62 -6.60
C LEU A 66 -15.44 -6.77 -7.39
N ASN A 67 -14.98 -5.77 -8.14
CA ASN A 67 -15.85 -4.94 -8.95
C ASN A 67 -16.52 -5.73 -10.09
N LEU A 68 -15.77 -6.63 -10.73
CA LEU A 68 -16.29 -7.54 -11.74
C LEU A 68 -17.36 -8.49 -11.17
N SER A 69 -17.17 -9.04 -9.96
CA SER A 69 -18.16 -9.90 -9.33
C SER A 69 -19.44 -9.16 -8.89
N ASN A 70 -19.33 -7.88 -8.54
CA ASN A 70 -20.48 -7.08 -8.08
C ASN A 70 -21.32 -6.54 -9.24
N THR A 71 -20.75 -6.36 -10.43
CA THR A 71 -21.45 -5.77 -11.59
C THR A 71 -22.44 -6.76 -12.25
N SER A 72 -22.29 -8.08 -12.05
CA SER A 72 -23.17 -9.09 -12.67
C SER A 72 -24.51 -9.34 -11.95
N VAL A 73 -24.76 -8.67 -10.81
CA VAL A 73 -26.01 -8.84 -10.03
C VAL A 73 -27.05 -7.74 -10.33
N SER A 74 -26.74 -6.74 -11.18
CA SER A 74 -27.64 -5.62 -11.52
C SER A 74 -27.88 -5.50 -13.02
N SER A 75 -28.54 -6.49 -13.62
CA SER A 75 -29.10 -6.35 -14.97
C SER A 75 -30.33 -7.24 -15.17
N ASP A 76 -31.29 -7.18 -14.23
CA ASP A 76 -32.67 -7.64 -14.45
C ASP A 76 -33.61 -6.54 -13.96
N GLY A 77 -34.29 -5.86 -14.89
CA GLY A 77 -35.23 -4.81 -14.52
C GLY A 77 -35.42 -3.67 -15.53
N LEU A 78 -35.62 -3.97 -16.81
CA LEU A 78 -36.45 -3.09 -17.65
C LEU A 78 -37.04 -3.83 -18.86
N ARG A 79 -38.10 -4.60 -18.63
CA ARG A 79 -39.15 -4.86 -19.61
C ARG A 79 -40.46 -4.61 -18.89
N GLU A 80 -41.15 -3.54 -19.26
CA GLU A 80 -42.61 -3.43 -19.39
C GLU A 80 -42.95 -1.95 -19.55
N LEU A 81 -43.33 -1.55 -20.77
CA LEU A 81 -44.44 -0.64 -21.04
C LEU A 81 -44.90 -0.91 -22.49
N SER A 82 -45.98 -1.69 -22.59
CA SER A 82 -46.83 -1.83 -23.78
C SER A 82 -47.60 -0.55 -24.10
#